data_AF-A0A974NI39-F1
#
_entry.id   AF-A0A974NI39-F1
#
_cell.length_a   1.000
_cell.length_b   1.000
_cell.length_c   1.000
_cell.angle_alpha   90.00
_cell.angle_beta   90.00
_cell.angle_gamma   90.00
#
_symmetry.space_group_name_H-M   'P 1'
#
loop_
_entity.id
_entity.type
_entity.pdbx_description
1 polymer ?
#
loop_
_entity_poly.entity_id
_entity_poly.type
_entity_poly.pdbx_seq_one_letter_code
_entity_poly.pdbx_strand_id
1 'polypeptide(L)'
;MSLTFKKFGYTVKSPETDQNINGFRNSNLQTQKKLLEAYNQPLPTLDEIASFEQQTNIQLPKDYSNFLLTVNGGYPSYYYIPTIASTVDHFYPFNCPFQTSSMNDLLILNKKDFFKDGRYHYLPIACTLAGDEYLMALKDDGTYPIYLYNYSDLCLLDFDESKLVFVADSFSIFLNLLVPYEKAQKL
;
A
#
# COMPACT_ATOMS: atom_id res chain seq x y z
N MET A 1 12.42 17.74 4.67
CA MET A 1 11.17 17.48 5.41
C MET A 1 11.08 15.98 5.62
N SER A 2 10.78 15.51 6.82
CA SER A 2 10.57 14.09 7.11
C SER A 2 9.13 13.70 6.75
N LEU A 3 8.97 12.64 5.95
CA LEU A 3 7.65 12.09 5.64
C LEU A 3 7.02 11.54 6.92
N THR A 4 5.76 11.89 7.20
CA THR A 4 5.03 11.40 8.39
C THR A 4 3.80 10.62 7.96
N PHE A 5 3.49 9.57 8.71
CA PHE A 5 2.39 8.67 8.43
C PHE A 5 1.38 8.70 9.57
N LYS A 6 0.09 8.85 9.23
CA LYS A 6 -1.00 8.48 10.14
C LYS A 6 -1.20 6.96 10.02
N LYS A 7 -1.43 6.27 11.15
CA LYS A 7 -1.74 4.83 11.13
C LYS A 7 -2.98 4.54 10.28
N PHE A 8 -3.00 3.36 9.66
CA PHE A 8 -4.18 2.85 8.98
C PHE A 8 -5.35 2.63 9.96
N GLY A 9 -6.60 2.80 9.52
CA GLY A 9 -7.78 2.71 10.39
C GLY A 9 -8.20 4.05 11.02
N TYR A 10 -9.01 4.01 12.08
CA TYR A 10 -9.65 5.19 12.66
C TYR A 10 -9.50 5.32 14.19
N THR A 11 -9.42 6.56 14.68
CA THR A 11 -9.55 6.88 16.12
C THR A 11 -10.79 7.70 16.40
N VAL A 12 -11.51 7.36 17.46
CA VAL A 12 -12.71 8.09 17.92
C VAL A 12 -12.38 9.52 18.43
N LYS A 13 -11.09 9.90 18.55
CA LYS A 13 -10.65 11.11 19.27
C LYS A 13 -10.23 12.32 18.41
N SER A 14 -10.44 12.34 17.09
CA SER A 14 -10.18 13.54 16.27
C SER A 14 -11.49 14.13 15.73
N PRO A 15 -12.04 15.21 16.31
CA PRO A 15 -13.39 15.63 15.93
C PRO A 15 -13.49 16.55 14.71
N GLU A 16 -12.44 17.14 14.14
CA GLU A 16 -12.68 18.42 13.42
C GLU A 16 -12.09 18.67 12.01
N THR A 17 -11.35 17.79 11.33
CA THR A 17 -10.77 18.23 10.01
C THR A 17 -10.73 17.26 8.84
N ASP A 18 -10.95 15.97 9.00
CA ASP A 18 -10.89 15.06 7.83
C ASP A 18 -12.28 14.91 7.19
N GLN A 19 -12.48 15.38 5.95
CA GLN A 19 -13.71 15.18 5.17
C GLN A 19 -14.09 13.69 5.03
N ASN A 20 -13.10 12.81 5.16
CA ASN A 20 -13.25 11.37 5.28
C ASN A 20 -14.13 10.94 6.48
N ILE A 21 -14.20 11.71 7.57
CA ILE A 21 -14.99 11.41 8.79
C ILE A 21 -16.50 11.34 8.49
N ASN A 22 -17.00 12.12 7.54
CA ASN A 22 -18.44 12.18 7.25
C ASN A 22 -18.97 10.93 6.54
N GLY A 23 -18.14 10.25 5.73
CA GLY A 23 -18.49 8.94 5.15
C GLY A 23 -18.47 7.83 6.21
N PHE A 24 -17.50 7.85 7.12
CA PHE A 24 -17.31 6.80 8.13
C PHE A 24 -18.31 6.83 9.28
N ARG A 25 -18.80 8.02 9.68
CA ARG A 25 -19.89 8.13 10.68
C ARG A 25 -21.17 7.44 10.23
N ASN A 26 -21.37 7.28 8.92
CA ASN A 26 -22.52 6.59 8.32
C ASN A 26 -22.27 5.08 8.09
N SER A 27 -21.08 4.55 8.44
CA SER A 27 -20.78 3.13 8.34
C SER A 27 -21.36 2.35 9.53
N ASN A 28 -21.70 1.07 9.32
CA ASN A 28 -22.28 0.22 10.37
C ASN A 28 -21.29 -0.02 11.54
N LEU A 29 -21.81 -0.37 12.71
CA LEU A 29 -21.02 -0.57 13.94
C LEU A 29 -19.88 -1.61 13.78
N GLN A 30 -20.07 -2.62 12.93
CA GLN A 30 -19.07 -3.65 12.68
C GLN A 30 -17.87 -3.09 11.89
N THR A 31 -18.13 -2.26 10.88
CA THR A 31 -17.09 -1.55 10.13
C THR A 31 -16.31 -0.62 11.04
N GLN A 32 -17.00 0.16 11.89
CA GLN A 32 -16.33 1.04 12.86
C GLN A 32 -15.43 0.27 13.83
N LYS A 33 -15.90 -0.89 14.32
CA LYS A 33 -15.11 -1.77 15.19
C LYS A 33 -13.85 -2.27 14.49
N LYS A 34 -13.96 -2.79 13.26
CA LYS A 34 -12.81 -3.28 12.48
C LYS A 34 -11.80 -2.18 12.19
N LEU A 35 -12.25 -0.96 11.87
CA LEU A 35 -11.35 0.19 11.65
C LEU A 35 -10.61 0.62 12.91
N LEU A 36 -11.26 0.52 14.07
CA LEU A 36 -10.63 0.77 15.36
C LEU A 36 -9.62 -0.33 15.73
N GLU A 37 -9.94 -1.59 15.44
CA GLU A 37 -9.01 -2.71 15.59
C GLU A 37 -7.78 -2.53 14.70
N ALA A 38 -7.97 -2.15 13.43
CA ALA A 38 -6.88 -1.86 12.50
C ALA A 38 -5.98 -0.71 13.00
N TYR A 39 -6.57 0.35 13.55
CA TYR A 39 -5.79 1.45 14.13
C TYR A 39 -4.91 1.04 15.31
N ASN A 40 -5.44 0.17 16.16
CA ASN A 40 -4.74 -0.31 17.35
C ASN A 40 -3.84 -1.51 17.07
N GLN A 41 -3.74 -1.95 15.80
CA GLN A 41 -2.93 -3.08 15.45
C GLN A 41 -1.45 -2.81 15.78
N PRO A 42 -0.76 -3.77 16.41
CA PRO A 42 0.66 -3.65 16.64
C PRO A 42 1.43 -3.64 15.31
N LEU A 43 2.67 -3.17 15.38
CA LEU A 43 3.62 -3.38 14.29
C LEU A 43 3.84 -4.90 14.12
N PRO A 44 4.03 -5.39 12.89
CA PRO A 44 4.37 -6.78 12.67
C PRO A 44 5.68 -7.10 13.40
N THR A 45 5.79 -8.33 13.85
CA THR A 45 7.00 -8.88 14.43
C THR A 45 7.92 -9.41 13.32
N LEU A 46 9.20 -9.57 13.64
CA LEU A 46 10.16 -10.21 12.74
C LEU A 46 9.73 -11.65 12.40
N ASP A 47 9.18 -12.38 13.37
CA ASP A 47 8.72 -13.75 13.18
C ASP A 47 7.52 -13.83 12.22
N GLU A 48 6.60 -12.85 12.28
CA GLU A 48 5.49 -12.75 11.33
C GLU A 48 5.98 -12.48 9.90
N ILE A 49 6.95 -11.59 9.73
CA ILE A 49 7.56 -11.33 8.42
C ILE A 49 8.28 -12.59 7.91
N ALA A 50 9.13 -13.21 8.74
CA ALA A 50 9.86 -14.42 8.36
C ALA A 50 8.92 -15.58 8.00
N SER A 51 7.82 -15.73 8.75
CA SER A 51 6.79 -16.73 8.45
C SER A 51 6.12 -16.47 7.11
N PHE A 52 5.80 -15.21 6.80
CA PHE A 52 5.26 -14.82 5.50
C PHE A 52 6.23 -15.13 4.36
N GLU A 53 7.50 -14.75 4.51
CA GLU A 53 8.53 -15.00 3.50
C GLU A 53 8.69 -16.50 3.23
N GLN A 54 8.69 -17.33 4.29
CA GLN A 54 8.75 -18.79 4.15
C GLN A 54 7.51 -19.38 3.47
N GLN A 55 6.31 -18.90 3.82
CA GLN A 55 5.06 -19.43 3.28
C GLN A 55 4.81 -19.04 1.82
N THR A 56 5.25 -17.85 1.43
CA THR A 56 5.03 -17.30 0.09
C THR A 56 6.22 -17.49 -0.84
N ASN A 57 7.38 -17.88 -0.30
CA ASN A 57 8.66 -17.90 -1.00
C ASN A 57 9.04 -16.53 -1.60
N ILE A 58 8.63 -15.45 -0.92
CA ILE A 58 8.98 -14.07 -1.25
C ILE A 58 10.06 -13.62 -0.26
N GLN A 59 11.11 -12.95 -0.74
CA GLN A 59 12.00 -12.19 0.13
C GLN A 59 11.66 -10.70 0.01
N LEU A 60 11.30 -10.07 1.12
CA LEU A 60 11.01 -8.64 1.15
C LEU A 60 12.33 -7.85 1.18
N PRO A 61 12.43 -6.74 0.41
CA PRO A 61 13.61 -5.91 0.46
C PRO A 61 13.72 -5.24 1.84
N LYS A 62 14.96 -5.11 2.32
CA LYS A 62 15.26 -4.63 3.69
C LYS A 62 14.63 -3.28 4.01
N ASP A 63 14.57 -2.37 3.04
CA ASP A 63 13.97 -1.06 3.24
C ASP A 63 12.45 -1.11 3.42
N TYR A 64 11.76 -1.97 2.68
CA TYR A 64 10.33 -2.20 2.87
C TYR A 64 10.04 -2.94 4.17
N SER A 65 10.81 -3.97 4.53
CA SER A 65 10.66 -4.66 5.82
C SER A 65 10.86 -3.70 6.99
N ASN A 66 11.86 -2.82 6.93
CA ASN A 66 12.07 -1.78 7.94
C ASN A 66 10.87 -0.83 8.03
N PHE A 67 10.28 -0.45 6.90
CA PHE A 67 9.07 0.37 6.87
C PHE A 67 7.88 -0.34 7.54
N LEU A 68 7.66 -1.63 7.26
CA LEU A 68 6.62 -2.41 7.91
C LEU A 68 6.84 -2.51 9.43
N LEU A 69 8.08 -2.75 9.87
CA LEU A 69 8.44 -2.89 11.29
C LEU A 69 8.40 -1.59 12.09
N THR A 70 8.40 -0.42 11.44
CA THR A 70 8.45 0.89 12.12
C THR A 70 7.19 1.71 11.95
N VAL A 71 6.55 1.62 10.78
CA VAL A 71 5.36 2.40 10.41
C VAL A 71 4.14 1.49 10.19
N ASN A 72 4.34 0.34 9.54
CA ASN A 72 3.30 -0.62 9.15
C ASN A 72 2.18 -0.01 8.27
N GLY A 73 2.57 0.58 7.14
CA GLY A 73 1.61 1.18 6.21
C GLY A 73 0.99 2.48 6.73
N GLY A 74 -0.22 2.79 6.27
CA GLY A 74 -0.97 3.97 6.68
C GLY A 74 -0.92 5.13 5.69
N TYR A 75 -1.46 6.27 6.12
CA TYR A 75 -1.72 7.42 5.27
C TYR A 75 -0.55 8.41 5.32
N PRO A 76 0.21 8.58 4.23
CA PRO A 76 1.10 9.72 4.11
C PRO A 76 0.23 10.98 3.99
N SER A 77 0.61 12.11 4.61
CA SER A 77 -0.17 13.35 4.53
C SER A 77 -0.29 13.90 3.09
N TYR A 78 -1.34 13.51 2.34
CA TYR A 78 -1.62 13.88 0.94
C TYR A 78 -0.38 14.11 0.08
N TYR A 79 0.19 13.03 -0.46
CA TYR A 79 1.40 13.07 -1.27
C TYR A 79 1.13 12.73 -2.74
N TYR A 80 2.00 13.27 -3.58
CA TYR A 80 1.95 13.19 -5.03
C TYR A 80 3.33 12.84 -5.59
N ILE A 81 3.35 12.18 -6.74
CA ILE A 81 4.55 11.85 -7.50
C ILE A 81 4.49 12.63 -8.82
N PRO A 82 5.22 13.75 -8.93
CA PRO A 82 5.09 14.65 -10.09
C PRO A 82 5.46 14.00 -11.42
N THR A 83 6.44 13.10 -11.42
CA THR A 83 6.98 12.47 -12.63
C THR A 83 5.97 11.59 -13.37
N ILE A 84 5.01 11.01 -12.66
CA ILE A 84 3.96 10.14 -13.22
C ILE A 84 2.56 10.72 -13.00
N ALA A 85 2.49 11.95 -12.50
CA ALA A 85 1.27 12.65 -12.18
C ALA A 85 0.26 11.89 -11.28
N SER A 86 0.73 11.10 -10.30
CA SER A 86 -0.11 10.21 -9.50
C SER A 86 -0.08 10.52 -7.99
N THR A 87 -1.17 10.18 -7.30
CA THR A 87 -1.31 10.34 -5.84
C THR A 87 -0.91 9.07 -5.12
N VAL A 88 -0.56 9.19 -3.83
CA VAL A 88 -0.53 8.06 -2.90
C VAL A 88 -1.54 8.33 -1.80
N ASP A 89 -2.62 7.53 -1.77
CA ASP A 89 -3.65 7.64 -0.75
C ASP A 89 -3.16 6.99 0.56
N HIS A 90 -2.78 5.72 0.49
CA HIS A 90 -2.19 5.01 1.62
C HIS A 90 -1.26 3.88 1.20
N PHE A 91 -0.39 3.50 2.12
CA PHE A 91 0.41 2.29 2.06
C PHE A 91 -0.33 1.17 2.77
N TYR A 92 -0.31 -0.03 2.20
CA TYR A 92 -0.98 -1.16 2.82
C TYR A 92 -0.24 -1.60 4.10
N PRO A 93 -0.95 -1.80 5.22
CA PRO A 93 -0.37 -2.49 6.36
C PRO A 93 -0.07 -3.94 6.00
N PHE A 94 0.86 -4.55 6.72
CA PHE A 94 1.27 -5.95 6.50
C PHE A 94 0.08 -6.92 6.60
N ASN A 95 -0.71 -6.80 7.68
CA ASN A 95 -1.97 -7.50 7.91
C ASN A 95 -3.01 -6.48 8.38
N CYS A 96 -4.31 -6.76 8.21
CA CYS A 96 -5.39 -5.89 8.69
C CYS A 96 -6.62 -6.73 9.08
N PRO A 97 -7.30 -6.44 10.20
CA PRO A 97 -8.57 -7.09 10.54
C PRO A 97 -9.72 -6.70 9.59
N PHE A 98 -9.54 -5.61 8.83
CA PHE A 98 -10.39 -5.29 7.69
C PHE A 98 -9.84 -5.99 6.45
N GLN A 99 -10.30 -7.23 6.24
CA GLN A 99 -9.99 -8.05 5.06
C GLN A 99 -10.13 -7.23 3.78
N THR A 100 -9.26 -7.49 2.79
CA THR A 100 -9.10 -6.71 1.53
C THR A 100 -8.44 -5.35 1.68
N SER A 101 -7.76 -5.08 2.80
CA SER A 101 -7.05 -3.81 3.02
C SER A 101 -5.66 -3.98 3.63
N SER A 102 -5.04 -5.14 3.42
CA SER A 102 -3.66 -5.39 3.78
C SER A 102 -2.87 -5.95 2.60
N MET A 103 -1.56 -5.77 2.63
CA MET A 103 -0.65 -6.30 1.63
C MET A 103 -0.82 -7.81 1.48
N ASN A 104 -0.92 -8.54 2.60
CA ASN A 104 -1.06 -9.99 2.59
C ASN A 104 -2.43 -10.44 2.03
N ASP A 105 -3.52 -9.78 2.44
CA ASP A 105 -4.85 -10.10 1.91
C ASP A 105 -4.91 -9.87 0.39
N LEU A 106 -4.37 -8.74 -0.08
CA LEU A 106 -4.38 -8.38 -1.49
C LEU A 106 -3.51 -9.33 -2.32
N LEU A 107 -2.36 -9.76 -1.79
CA LEU A 107 -1.54 -10.79 -2.43
C LEU A 107 -2.32 -12.09 -2.66
N ILE A 108 -3.11 -12.52 -1.67
CA ILE A 108 -3.93 -13.74 -1.75
C ILE A 108 -5.11 -13.57 -2.71
N LEU A 109 -5.81 -12.43 -2.63
CA LEU A 109 -6.97 -12.15 -3.48
C LEU A 109 -6.58 -12.04 -4.96
N ASN A 110 -5.47 -11.36 -5.23
CA ASN A 110 -4.94 -11.14 -6.58
C ASN A 110 -3.98 -12.26 -7.01
N LYS A 111 -4.03 -13.43 -6.34
CA LYS A 111 -3.14 -14.55 -6.64
C LYS A 111 -3.21 -14.98 -8.12
N LYS A 112 -4.38 -14.92 -8.75
CA LYS A 112 -4.52 -15.29 -10.17
C LYS A 112 -3.68 -14.41 -11.09
N ASP A 113 -3.51 -13.15 -10.72
CA ASP A 113 -2.82 -12.14 -11.50
C ASP A 113 -1.32 -12.09 -11.17
N PHE A 114 -0.99 -12.20 -9.87
CA PHE A 114 0.39 -12.01 -9.41
C PHE A 114 1.18 -13.31 -9.29
N PHE A 115 0.54 -14.49 -9.29
CA PHE A 115 1.19 -15.78 -9.16
C PHE A 115 1.27 -16.51 -10.49
N LYS A 116 2.49 -16.67 -11.01
CA LYS A 116 2.78 -17.35 -12.28
C LYS A 116 4.04 -18.20 -12.15
N ASP A 117 4.07 -19.33 -12.85
CA ASP A 117 5.22 -20.25 -12.85
C ASP A 117 5.65 -20.70 -11.44
N GLY A 118 4.67 -20.87 -10.53
CA GLY A 118 4.90 -21.39 -9.18
C GLY A 118 5.36 -20.35 -8.16
N ARG A 119 5.34 -19.05 -8.47
CA ARG A 119 5.72 -17.97 -7.54
C ARG A 119 4.95 -16.67 -7.76
N TYR A 120 5.02 -15.77 -6.79
CA TYR A 120 4.53 -14.39 -6.95
C TYR A 120 5.57 -13.53 -7.69
N HIS A 121 5.09 -12.67 -8.59
CA HIS A 121 5.91 -11.70 -9.35
C HIS A 121 5.65 -10.25 -8.92
N TYR A 122 4.54 -9.99 -8.23
CA TYR A 122 4.18 -8.65 -7.76
C TYR A 122 3.65 -8.70 -6.33
N LEU A 123 3.94 -7.64 -5.58
CA LEU A 123 3.46 -7.41 -4.23
C LEU A 123 2.78 -6.03 -4.16
N PRO A 124 1.48 -5.95 -3.81
CA PRO A 124 0.80 -4.67 -3.64
C PRO A 124 1.29 -3.96 -2.38
N ILE A 125 1.75 -2.71 -2.51
CA ILE A 125 2.36 -1.97 -1.40
C ILE A 125 1.65 -0.66 -1.03
N ALA A 126 0.90 -0.06 -1.97
CA ALA A 126 0.13 1.16 -1.76
C ALA A 126 -0.95 1.31 -2.84
N CYS A 127 -1.85 2.28 -2.68
CA CYS A 127 -2.79 2.65 -3.73
C CYS A 127 -2.95 4.17 -3.91
N THR A 128 -3.52 4.55 -5.04
CA THR A 128 -3.93 5.92 -5.35
C THR A 128 -5.33 6.22 -4.81
N LEU A 129 -5.74 7.50 -4.85
CA LEU A 129 -7.12 7.89 -4.54
C LEU A 129 -8.16 7.31 -5.51
N ALA A 130 -7.74 6.93 -6.72
CA ALA A 130 -8.60 6.34 -7.74
C ALA A 130 -8.73 4.80 -7.58
N GLY A 131 -7.98 4.20 -6.66
CA GLY A 131 -7.93 2.74 -6.47
C GLY A 131 -6.89 2.03 -7.33
N ASP A 132 -6.02 2.76 -8.03
CA ASP A 132 -4.88 2.16 -8.74
C ASP A 132 -3.83 1.64 -7.75
N GLU A 133 -3.16 0.54 -8.08
CA GLU A 133 -2.22 -0.12 -7.17
C GLU A 133 -0.77 0.21 -7.51
N TYR A 134 0.02 0.52 -6.49
CA TYR A 134 1.48 0.49 -6.59
C TYR A 134 1.96 -0.93 -6.26
N LEU A 135 2.62 -1.55 -7.23
CA LEU A 135 3.12 -2.92 -7.18
C LEU A 135 4.64 -2.92 -7.11
N MET A 136 5.19 -3.64 -6.14
CA MET A 136 6.60 -3.99 -6.09
C MET A 136 6.83 -5.27 -6.89
N ALA A 137 7.67 -5.20 -7.93
CA ALA A 137 8.04 -6.38 -8.70
C ALA A 137 9.03 -7.24 -7.89
N LEU A 138 8.87 -8.56 -7.98
CA LEU A 138 9.67 -9.57 -7.29
C LEU A 138 10.56 -10.27 -8.33
N LYS A 139 11.73 -9.68 -8.62
CA LYS A 139 12.65 -10.20 -9.65
C LYS A 139 13.73 -11.10 -9.05
N ASP A 140 14.17 -12.07 -9.86
CA ASP A 140 15.22 -13.04 -9.47
C ASP A 140 16.60 -12.43 -9.28
N ASP A 141 16.85 -11.28 -9.90
CA ASP A 141 18.11 -10.55 -9.79
C ASP A 141 18.26 -9.80 -8.45
N GLY A 142 17.27 -9.93 -7.55
CA GLY A 142 17.25 -9.25 -6.26
C GLY A 142 16.88 -7.77 -6.35
N THR A 143 16.34 -7.31 -7.48
CA THR A 143 15.80 -5.96 -7.64
C THR A 143 14.30 -5.91 -7.35
N TYR A 144 13.85 -4.78 -6.82
CA TYR A 144 12.45 -4.57 -6.38
C TYR A 144 11.88 -3.26 -6.91
N PRO A 145 11.82 -3.08 -8.25
CA PRO A 145 11.27 -1.86 -8.83
C PRO A 145 9.77 -1.73 -8.53
N ILE A 146 9.34 -0.49 -8.37
CA ILE A 146 7.96 -0.11 -8.09
C ILE A 146 7.30 0.35 -9.38
N TYR A 147 6.12 -0.19 -9.64
CA TYR A 147 5.26 0.16 -10.77
C TYR A 147 3.91 0.66 -10.27
N LEU A 148 3.26 1.52 -11.04
CA LEU A 148 1.85 1.85 -10.89
C LEU A 148 1.05 1.04 -11.91
N TYR A 149 0.04 0.31 -11.43
CA TYR A 149 -0.91 -0.41 -12.26
C TYR A 149 -2.25 0.31 -12.24
N ASN A 150 -2.66 0.81 -13.41
CA ASN A 150 -3.88 1.58 -13.57
C ASN A 150 -5.05 0.67 -13.99
N TYR A 151 -6.11 0.62 -13.16
CA TYR A 151 -7.31 -0.19 -13.43
C TYR A 151 -8.37 0.53 -14.27
N SER A 152 -8.16 1.79 -14.66
CA SER A 152 -9.16 2.66 -15.30
C SER A 152 -9.73 2.11 -16.60
N ASP A 153 -9.04 1.19 -17.26
CA ASP A 153 -9.60 0.40 -18.35
C ASP A 153 -10.33 -0.83 -17.78
N LEU A 154 -11.55 -0.59 -17.31
CA LEU A 154 -12.51 -1.59 -16.77
C LEU A 154 -12.91 -2.71 -17.76
N CYS A 155 -12.20 -2.86 -18.88
CA CYS A 155 -12.50 -3.81 -19.95
C CYS A 155 -11.59 -5.06 -19.95
N LEU A 156 -10.58 -5.14 -19.08
CA LEU A 156 -9.74 -6.34 -18.96
C LEU A 156 -10.13 -7.11 -17.70
N LEU A 157 -10.50 -8.38 -17.90
CA LEU A 157 -10.76 -9.34 -16.84
C LEU A 157 -9.47 -9.89 -16.22
N ASP A 158 -8.32 -9.61 -16.86
CA ASP A 158 -7.02 -10.18 -16.54
C ASP A 158 -5.96 -9.07 -16.42
N PHE A 159 -4.97 -9.30 -15.55
CA PHE A 159 -3.81 -8.41 -15.38
C PHE A 159 -2.95 -8.29 -16.65
N ASP A 160 -2.63 -7.06 -17.04
CA ASP A 160 -1.85 -6.73 -18.25
C ASP A 160 -0.58 -5.96 -17.89
N GLU A 161 0.56 -6.66 -17.88
CA GLU A 161 1.87 -6.08 -17.56
C GLU A 161 2.25 -4.88 -18.45
N SER A 162 1.68 -4.76 -19.66
CA SER A 162 1.95 -3.61 -20.53
C SER A 162 1.41 -2.29 -19.97
N LYS A 163 0.51 -2.35 -18.99
CA LYS A 163 -0.07 -1.19 -18.29
C LYS A 163 0.73 -0.75 -17.08
N LEU A 164 1.80 -1.47 -16.73
CA LEU A 164 2.68 -1.09 -15.64
C LEU A 164 3.49 0.15 -16.02
N VAL A 165 3.30 1.23 -15.26
CA VAL A 165 4.10 2.44 -15.37
C VAL A 165 5.21 2.39 -14.35
N PHE A 166 6.47 2.42 -14.80
CA PHE A 166 7.62 2.45 -13.89
C PHE A 166 7.62 3.71 -13.02
N VAL A 167 7.90 3.54 -11.73
CA VAL A 167 7.91 4.64 -10.75
C VAL A 167 9.29 4.82 -10.11
N ALA A 168 9.89 3.76 -9.60
CA ALA A 168 11.15 3.82 -8.85
C ALA A 168 11.88 2.48 -8.86
N ASP A 169 13.21 2.50 -8.69
CA ASP A 169 14.02 1.27 -8.62
C ASP A 169 13.93 0.54 -7.27
N SER A 170 13.49 1.23 -6.22
CA SER A 170 13.36 0.66 -4.87
C SER A 170 12.30 1.39 -4.05
N PHE A 171 11.90 0.78 -2.93
CA PHE A 171 10.94 1.36 -2.01
C PHE A 171 11.44 2.68 -1.39
N SER A 172 12.72 2.74 -1.02
CA SER A 172 13.32 3.99 -0.51
C SER A 172 13.31 5.11 -1.54
N ILE A 173 13.60 4.82 -2.81
CA ILE A 173 13.52 5.82 -3.88
C ILE A 173 12.07 6.26 -4.08
N PHE A 174 11.12 5.32 -4.07
CA PHE A 174 9.69 5.61 -4.15
C PHE A 174 9.24 6.61 -3.07
N LEU A 175 9.64 6.40 -1.80
CA LEU A 175 9.34 7.34 -0.71
C LEU A 175 9.95 8.73 -0.93
N ASN A 176 11.14 8.82 -1.54
CA ASN A 176 11.81 10.09 -1.81
C ASN A 176 11.18 10.89 -2.96
N LEU A 177 10.41 10.24 -3.83
CA LEU A 177 9.66 10.91 -4.90
C LEU A 177 8.39 11.60 -4.41
N LEU A 178 7.94 11.27 -3.20
CA LEU A 178 6.72 11.84 -2.63
C LEU A 178 6.91 13.31 -2.27
N VAL A 179 6.09 14.17 -2.86
CA VAL A 179 5.97 15.58 -2.48
C VAL A 179 4.58 15.87 -1.90
N PRO A 180 4.47 16.75 -0.89
CA PRO A 180 3.16 17.19 -0.42
C PRO A 180 2.36 17.80 -1.58
N TYR A 181 1.08 17.41 -1.71
CA TYR A 181 0.23 17.81 -2.82
C TYR A 181 0.14 19.33 -3.01
N GLU A 182 0.11 20.10 -1.91
CA GLU A 182 0.10 21.58 -1.94
C GLU A 182 1.35 22.19 -2.62
N LYS A 183 2.48 21.47 -2.60
CA LYS A 183 3.71 21.90 -3.27
C LYS A 183 3.73 21.46 -4.73
N ALA A 184 3.09 20.34 -5.07
CA ALA A 184 2.99 19.85 -6.44
C ALA A 184 2.23 20.82 -7.36
N GLN A 185 1.23 21.55 -6.84
CA GLN A 185 0.46 22.52 -7.62
C GLN A 185 1.24 23.81 -8.01
N LYS A 186 2.47 23.98 -7.50
CA LYS A 186 3.31 25.16 -7.73
C LYS A 186 4.52 24.86 -8.62
N LEU A 187 4.65 23.62 -9.11
CA LEU A 187 5.67 23.16 -10.04
C LEU A 187 5.11 23.14 -11.46
#